data_AF-A0A6L4ZH82-F1
#
_entry.id   AF-A0A6L4ZH82-F1
#
_cell.length_a   1.000
_cell.length_b   1.000
_cell.length_c   1.000
_cell.angle_alpha   90.00
_cell.angle_beta   90.00
_cell.angle_gamma   90.00
#
_symmetry.space_group_name_H-M   'P 1'
#
loop_
_entity.id
_entity.type
_entity.pdbx_description
1 polymer ?
#
loop_
_entity_poly.entity_id
_entity_poly.type
_entity_poly.pdbx_seq_one_letter_code
_entity_poly.pdbx_strand_id
1 'polypeptide(L)' 'MADIGKKSFNSPDETTNPGEKLKVEAVTVGDIKIQKVTAEPGWTWSKHLKPVVGGE' A
#
# COMPACT_ATOMS: atom_id res chain seq x y z
N MET A 1 11.06 -27.34 6.39
CA MET A 1 11.70 -26.85 5.14
C MET A 1 11.33 -25.38 5.02
N ALA A 2 12.30 -24.48 4.93
CA ALA A 2 12.01 -23.07 4.74
C ALA A 2 11.72 -22.85 3.24
N ASP A 3 10.51 -22.42 2.93
CA ASP A 3 10.11 -22.09 1.57
C ASP A 3 10.53 -20.63 1.29
N ILE A 4 11.38 -20.41 0.28
CA ILE A 4 11.78 -19.05 -0.12
C ILE A 4 10.74 -18.52 -1.09
N GLY A 5 9.82 -17.70 -0.56
CA GLY A 5 8.82 -17.00 -1.36
C GLY A 5 9.40 -15.76 -2.03
N LYS A 6 9.26 -15.65 -3.35
CA LYS A 6 9.59 -14.45 -4.13
C LYS A 6 8.33 -13.78 -4.64
N LYS A 7 8.13 -12.51 -4.29
CA LYS A 7 7.07 -11.63 -4.82
C LYS A 7 7.67 -10.34 -5.38
N SER A 8 6.90 -9.61 -6.17
CA SER A 8 7.33 -8.35 -6.78
C SER A 8 6.20 -7.33 -6.77
N PHE A 9 6.52 -6.08 -6.44
CA PHE A 9 5.59 -4.96 -6.54
C PHE A 9 5.30 -4.54 -7.99
N ASN A 10 6.00 -5.11 -8.99
CA ASN A 10 5.64 -4.90 -10.40
C ASN A 10 4.38 -5.69 -10.80
N SER A 11 4.02 -6.72 -10.03
CA SER A 11 2.78 -7.48 -10.16
C SER A 11 2.26 -7.73 -8.74
N PRO A 12 1.73 -6.68 -8.08
CA PRO A 12 1.28 -6.77 -6.71
C PRO A 12 0.04 -7.67 -6.61
N ASP A 13 -0.13 -8.32 -5.46
CA ASP A 13 -1.30 -9.16 -5.19
C ASP A 13 -2.56 -8.28 -4.98
N GLU A 14 -2.39 -7.08 -4.41
CA GLU A 14 -3.46 -6.11 -4.18
C GLU A 14 -2.95 -4.70 -4.48
N THR A 15 -3.75 -3.91 -5.20
CA THR A 15 -3.49 -2.47 -5.40
C THR A 15 -4.69 -1.68 -4.95
N THR A 16 -4.48 -0.73 -4.03
CA THR A 16 -5.50 0.17 -3.52
C THR A 16 -5.03 1.61 -3.65
N ASN A 17 -5.94 2.54 -3.94
CA ASN A 17 -5.66 3.98 -4.01
C ASN A 17 -6.45 4.72 -2.93
N PRO A 18 -5.95 4.75 -1.67
CA PRO A 18 -6.67 5.41 -0.59
C PRO A 18 -6.51 6.93 -0.74
N GLY A 19 -7.54 7.58 -1.27
CA GLY A 19 -7.53 9.01 -1.58
C GLY A 19 -6.87 9.34 -2.92
N GLU A 20 -6.79 10.63 -3.26
CA GLU A 20 -6.39 11.06 -4.61
C GLU A 20 -4.89 10.91 -4.90
N LYS A 21 -4.03 10.98 -3.87
CA LYS A 21 -2.57 11.13 -4.03
C LYS A 21 -1.75 9.96 -3.47
N LEU A 22 -2.40 8.83 -3.19
CA LEU A 22 -1.74 7.63 -2.68
C LEU A 22 -2.01 6.43 -3.58
N LYS A 23 -0.96 5.63 -3.75
CA LYS A 23 -1.02 4.28 -4.30
C LYS A 23 -0.43 3.32 -3.29
N VAL A 24 -1.17 2.30 -2.93
CA VAL A 24 -0.74 1.23 -2.04
C VAL A 24 -0.73 -0.07 -2.82
N GLU A 25 0.45 -0.70 -2.88
CA GLU A 25 0.68 -1.96 -3.57
C GLU A 25 1.07 -2.99 -2.50
N ALA A 26 0.34 -4.08 -2.37
CA ALA A 26 0.61 -5.12 -1.39
C ALA A 26 1.02 -6.43 -2.05
N VAL A 27 1.96 -7.14 -1.41
CA VAL A 27 2.32 -8.52 -1.74
C VAL A 27 2.30 -9.35 -0.46
N THR A 28 1.90 -10.61 -0.57
CA THR A 28 1.88 -11.54 0.57
C THR A 28 2.93 -12.63 0.33
N VAL A 29 3.90 -12.74 1.24
CA VAL A 29 4.99 -13.73 1.20
C VAL A 29 4.85 -14.64 2.41
N GLY A 30 4.40 -15.89 2.20
CA GLY A 30 3.99 -16.76 3.30
C GLY A 30 2.85 -16.11 4.09
N ASP A 31 3.05 -15.96 5.40
CA ASP A 31 2.09 -15.33 6.31
C ASP A 31 2.29 -13.81 6.49
N ILE A 32 3.23 -13.20 5.74
CA ILE A 32 3.59 -11.78 5.89
C ILE A 32 3.02 -10.97 4.72
N LYS A 33 2.16 -9.98 5.03
CA LYS A 33 1.70 -8.96 4.07
C LYS A 33 2.66 -7.77 4.11
N ILE A 34 3.26 -7.44 2.97
CA ILE A 34 4.16 -6.30 2.79
C ILE A 34 3.45 -5.28 1.90
N GLN A 35 3.42 -4.01 2.33
CA GLN A 35 2.79 -2.92 1.59
C GLN A 35 3.83 -1.87 1.18
N LYS A 36 3.78 -1.46 -0.08
CA LYS A 36 4.51 -0.33 -0.63
C LYS A 36 3.55 0.82 -0.84
N VAL A 37 3.81 1.93 -0.17
CA VAL A 37 3.01 3.15 -0.26
C VAL A 37 3.78 4.18 -1.09
N THR A 38 3.15 4.65 -2.16
CA THR A 38 3.66 5.73 -3.01
C THR A 38 2.76 6.94 -2.85
N ALA A 39 3.33 8.04 -2.36
CA ALA A 39 2.64 9.32 -2.20
C ALA A 39 3.15 10.32 -3.24
N GLU A 40 2.23 11.01 -3.91
CA GLU A 40 2.59 12.06 -4.85
C GLU A 40 3.05 13.33 -4.13
N PRO A 41 3.90 14.16 -4.76
CA PRO A 41 4.33 15.44 -4.19
C PRO A 41 3.16 16.32 -3.70
N GLY A 42 3.38 16.98 -2.57
CA GLY A 42 2.35 17.79 -1.91
C GLY A 42 1.24 16.96 -1.26
N TRP A 43 1.44 15.66 -1.07
CA TRP A 43 0.57 14.85 -0.23
C TRP A 43 0.67 15.29 1.23
N THR A 44 -0.49 15.31 1.88
CA THR A 44 -0.64 15.56 3.31
C THR A 44 -1.76 14.68 3.85
N TRP A 45 -1.57 14.12 5.05
CA TRP A 45 -2.53 13.21 5.65
C TRP A 45 -3.92 13.84 5.82
N SER A 46 -3.98 15.04 6.40
CA SER A 46 -5.23 15.74 6.74
C SER A 46 -6.10 16.06 5.52
N LYS A 47 -5.49 16.34 4.37
CA LYS A 47 -6.22 16.67 3.14
C LYS A 47 -6.56 15.44 2.31
N HIS A 48 -5.65 14.46 2.22
CA HIS A 48 -5.73 13.44 1.18
C HIS A 48 -6.10 12.04 1.70
N LEU A 49 -5.86 11.74 2.99
CA LEU A 49 -6.14 10.41 3.54
C LEU A 49 -7.17 10.44 4.67
N LYS A 50 -7.13 11.45 5.54
CA LYS A 50 -8.08 11.63 6.65
C LYS A 50 -9.56 11.51 6.24
N PRO A 51 -10.04 12.13 5.14
CA PRO A 51 -11.45 12.00 4.73
C PRO A 51 -11.86 10.57 4.36
N VAL A 52 -10.90 9.76 3.91
CA VAL A 52 -11.13 8.37 3.47
C VAL A 52 -11.15 7.42 4.67
N VAL A 53 -10.32 7.67 5.68
CA VAL A 53 -10.17 6.79 6.85
C VAL A 53 -11.00 7.21 8.07
N GLY A 54 -11.65 8.38 8.01
CA GLY A 54 -12.54 8.86 9.07
C GLY A 54 -11.84 9.20 10.40
N GLY A 55 -10.54 9.48 10.37
CA GLY A 55 -9.79 9.88 11.57
C GLY A 55 -10.19 11.28 12.06
N GLU A 56 -10.12 11.51 13.38
CA GLU A 56 -10.44 12.78 14.06
C GLU A 56 -9.62 13.99 13.60
#